data_AF-A0A448PG83-F1
#
_entry.id   AF-A0A448PG83-F1
#
_cell.length_a   1.000
_cell.length_b   1.000
_cell.length_c   1.000
_cell.angle_alpha   90.00
_cell.angle_beta   90.00
_cell.angle_gamma   90.00
#
_symmetry.space_group_name_H-M   'P 1'
#
loop_
_entity.id
_entity.type
_entity.pdbx_description
1 polymer ?
#
loop_
_entity_poly.entity_id
_entity_poly.type
_entity_poly.pdbx_seq_one_letter_code
_entity_poly.pdbx_strand_id
1 'polypeptide(L)'
;MVQGIGSQPLLERYRVEILPKLGGTYRDSIEGDQLAGEVSWELDGFLQFALLDGVEIPKELLDITEDEVRGGWDPELTERTLGWIAKHREKNTGA
;
A
#
# COMPACT_ATOMS: atom_id res chain seq x y z
N MET A 1 11.54 13.04 -10.07
CA MET A 1 11.84 11.67 -9.64
C MET A 1 11.61 11.64 -8.16
N VAL A 2 10.56 10.98 -7.71
CA VAL A 2 10.40 10.64 -6.29
C VAL A 2 11.42 9.55 -6.02
N GLN A 3 12.33 9.77 -5.08
CA GLN A 3 13.28 8.75 -4.66
C GLN A 3 12.55 7.82 -3.68
N GLY A 4 12.64 6.51 -3.88
CA GLY A 4 12.24 5.53 -2.88
C GLY A 4 12.81 5.87 -1.50
N ILE A 5 11.95 5.90 -0.49
CA ILE A 5 12.31 6.27 0.90
C ILE A 5 12.70 5.04 1.74
N GLY A 6 12.74 3.86 1.13
CA GLY A 6 12.85 2.57 1.81
C GLY A 6 11.49 2.06 2.28
N SER A 7 11.35 0.73 2.33
CA SER A 7 10.05 0.10 2.52
C SER A 7 9.49 0.32 3.94
N GLN A 8 10.36 0.46 4.94
CA GLN A 8 9.94 0.66 6.33
C GLN A 8 9.46 2.10 6.63
N PRO A 9 10.17 3.17 6.20
CA PRO A 9 9.62 4.52 6.22
C PRO A 9 8.34 4.67 5.38
N LEU A 10 8.23 3.95 4.26
CA LEU A 10 7.00 3.92 3.46
C LEU A 10 5.84 3.31 4.26
N LEU A 11 6.05 2.19 4.92
CA LEU A 11 5.05 1.55 5.77
C LEU A 11 4.56 2.48 6.90
N GLU A 12 5.47 3.24 7.52
CA GLU A 12 5.07 4.23 8.53
C GLU A 12 4.14 5.31 7.95
N ARG A 13 4.38 5.78 6.72
CA ARG A 13 3.45 6.70 6.04
C ARG A 13 2.08 6.08 5.84
N TYR A 14 1.99 4.82 5.40
CA TYR A 14 0.71 4.12 5.29
C TYR A 14 -0.02 4.01 6.63
N ARG A 15 0.71 3.72 7.72
CA ARG A 15 0.15 3.65 9.07
C ARG A 15 -0.39 5.00 9.55
N VAL A 16 0.27 6.11 9.22
CA VAL A 16 -0.18 7.45 9.62
C VAL A 16 -1.30 7.96 8.72
N GLU A 17 -1.20 7.76 7.41
CA GLU A 17 -2.06 8.42 6.42
C GLU A 17 -3.28 7.58 6.00
N ILE A 18 -3.18 6.25 6.05
CA ILE A 18 -4.19 5.32 5.52
C ILE A 18 -4.87 4.51 6.62
N LEU A 19 -4.11 3.91 7.56
CA LEU A 19 -4.67 3.08 8.64
C LEU A 19 -5.82 3.74 9.43
N PRO A 20 -5.76 5.03 9.84
CA PRO A 20 -6.87 5.65 10.59
C PRO A 20 -8.12 5.91 9.74
N LYS A 21 -8.03 5.81 8.41
CA LYS A 21 -9.15 5.99 7.49
C LYS A 21 -9.87 4.68 7.18
N LEU A 22 -9.26 3.53 7.48
CA LEU A 22 -9.84 2.22 7.23
C LEU A 22 -10.95 1.90 8.24
N GLY A 23 -11.99 1.22 7.78
CA GLY A 23 -12.98 0.58 8.65
C GLY A 23 -12.35 -0.43 9.61
N GLY A 24 -12.94 -0.58 10.81
CA GLY A 24 -12.39 -1.38 11.91
C GLY A 24 -11.96 -2.79 11.51
N THR A 25 -12.79 -3.53 10.75
CA THR A 25 -12.49 -4.89 10.28
C THR A 25 -11.21 -4.97 9.43
N TYR A 26 -10.98 -3.99 8.56
CA TYR A 26 -9.81 -3.96 7.68
C TYR A 26 -8.56 -3.52 8.41
N ARG A 27 -8.72 -2.57 9.34
CA ARG A 27 -7.68 -2.16 10.25
C ARG A 27 -7.18 -3.33 11.11
N ASP A 28 -8.09 -4.07 11.76
CA ASP A 28 -7.76 -5.26 12.54
C ASP A 28 -7.06 -6.34 11.70
N SER A 29 -7.44 -6.46 10.42
CA SER A 29 -6.79 -7.40 9.50
C SER A 29 -5.33 -7.02 9.20
N ILE A 30 -5.05 -5.73 8.99
CA ILE A 30 -3.68 -5.22 8.79
C ILE A 30 -2.85 -5.32 10.08
N GLU A 31 -3.44 -4.98 11.23
CA GLU A 31 -2.77 -5.12 12.53
C GLU A 31 -2.50 -6.60 12.88
N GLY A 32 -3.32 -7.54 12.36
CA GLY A 32 -3.05 -8.97 12.40
C GLY A 32 -1.92 -9.41 11.48
N ASP A 33 -1.86 -8.87 10.26
CA ASP A 33 -0.81 -9.16 9.26
C ASP A 33 0.58 -8.64 9.70
N GLN A 34 0.61 -7.55 10.47
CA GLN A 34 1.82 -7.02 11.13
C GLN A 34 2.58 -8.05 11.97
N LEU A 35 1.89 -9.07 12.50
CA LEU A 35 2.51 -10.13 13.28
C LEU A 35 3.29 -11.14 12.42
N ALA A 36 3.08 -11.14 11.09
CA ALA A 36 3.79 -11.99 10.14
C ALA A 36 5.17 -11.42 9.73
N GLY A 37 5.41 -10.12 9.94
CA GLY A 37 6.76 -9.53 10.03
C GLY A 37 7.44 -9.08 8.73
N GLU A 38 6.80 -9.19 7.56
CA GLU A 38 7.35 -8.71 6.30
C GLU A 38 6.68 -7.42 5.82
N VAL A 39 7.46 -6.33 5.78
CA VAL A 39 7.04 -4.99 5.38
C VAL A 39 6.37 -4.96 4.00
N SER A 40 6.89 -5.73 3.05
CA SER A 40 6.36 -5.78 1.68
C SER A 40 4.95 -6.38 1.63
N TRP A 41 4.67 -7.38 2.45
CA TRP A 41 3.33 -7.98 2.58
C TRP A 41 2.36 -7.03 3.26
N GLU A 42 2.80 -6.32 4.30
CA GLU A 42 1.95 -5.31 4.95
C GLU A 42 1.56 -4.19 3.97
N LEU A 43 2.52 -3.68 3.19
CA LEU A 43 2.27 -2.64 2.19
C LEU A 43 1.30 -3.11 1.09
N ASP A 44 1.43 -4.35 0.64
CA ASP A 44 0.46 -4.95 -0.28
C ASP A 44 -0.94 -5.04 0.34
N GLY A 45 -1.02 -5.46 1.61
CA GLY A 45 -2.27 -5.51 2.38
C GLY A 45 -2.93 -4.15 2.51
N PHE A 46 -2.16 -3.09 2.80
CA PHE A 46 -2.67 -1.71 2.82
C PHE A 46 -3.33 -1.31 1.51
N LEU A 47 -2.68 -1.60 0.38
CA LEU A 47 -3.24 -1.32 -0.94
C LEU A 47 -4.52 -2.13 -1.19
N GLN A 48 -4.52 -3.43 -0.87
CA GLN A 48 -5.70 -4.27 -1.05
C GLN A 48 -6.89 -3.78 -0.21
N PHE A 49 -6.70 -3.59 1.09
CA PHE A 49 -7.79 -3.26 2.00
C PHE A 49 -8.28 -1.83 1.84
N ALA A 50 -7.42 -0.86 1.55
CA ALA A 50 -7.86 0.48 1.21
C ALA A 50 -8.72 0.49 -0.06
N LEU A 51 -8.41 -0.36 -1.05
CA LEU A 51 -9.24 -0.47 -2.24
C LEU A 51 -10.63 -1.04 -1.90
N LEU A 52 -10.68 -2.11 -1.11
CA LEU A 52 -11.92 -2.77 -0.70
C LEU A 52 -12.81 -1.88 0.18
N ASP A 53 -12.20 -1.13 1.10
CA ASP A 53 -12.89 -0.21 2.01
C ASP A 53 -13.29 1.11 1.35
N GLY A 54 -12.91 1.32 0.08
CA GLY A 54 -13.22 2.56 -0.60
C GLY A 54 -12.34 3.75 -0.18
N VAL A 55 -11.29 3.54 0.61
CA VAL A 55 -10.32 4.58 0.99
C VAL A 55 -9.47 4.98 -0.22
N GLU A 56 -9.31 6.29 -0.41
CA GLU A 56 -8.43 6.85 -1.42
C GLU A 56 -6.99 6.91 -0.88
N ILE A 57 -6.06 6.40 -1.70
CA ILE A 57 -4.62 6.53 -1.44
C ILE A 57 -4.08 7.72 -2.25
N PRO A 58 -3.34 8.66 -1.62
CA PRO A 58 -2.74 9.79 -2.32
C PRO A 58 -1.85 9.33 -3.47
N LYS A 59 -1.92 10.03 -4.61
CA LYS A 59 -1.09 9.74 -5.78
C LYS A 59 0.40 9.69 -5.45
N GLU A 60 0.88 10.64 -4.64
CA GLU A 60 2.28 10.66 -4.20
C GLU A 60 2.67 9.35 -3.51
N LEU A 61 1.81 8.83 -2.64
CA LEU A 61 2.08 7.60 -1.90
C LEU A 61 2.10 6.38 -2.83
N LEU A 62 1.21 6.36 -3.84
CA LEU A 62 1.23 5.34 -4.91
C LEU A 62 2.51 5.40 -5.75
N ASP A 63 2.97 6.61 -6.09
CA ASP A 63 4.19 6.80 -6.88
C ASP A 63 5.46 6.36 -6.09
N ILE A 64 5.54 6.69 -4.80
CA ILE A 64 6.62 6.19 -3.91
C ILE A 64 6.59 4.66 -3.82
N THR A 65 5.39 4.09 -3.62
CA THR A 65 5.23 2.63 -3.49
C THR A 65 5.63 1.92 -4.78
N GLU A 66 5.27 2.48 -5.93
CA GLU A 66 5.64 1.92 -7.24
C GLU A 66 7.17 1.89 -7.45
N ASP A 67 7.88 2.94 -7.05
CA ASP A 67 9.35 3.01 -7.14
C ASP A 67 10.01 1.98 -6.21
N GLU A 68 9.53 1.87 -4.97
CA GLU A 68 10.01 0.90 -3.98
C GLU A 68 9.85 -0.55 -4.43
N VAL A 69 8.66 -0.90 -4.94
CA VAL A 69 8.36 -2.26 -5.40
C VAL A 69 9.27 -2.66 -6.58
N ARG A 70 9.47 -1.74 -7.54
CA ARG A 70 10.39 -1.96 -8.66
C ARG A 70 11.87 -2.01 -8.23
N GLY A 71 12.19 -1.57 -7.02
CA GLY A 71 13.53 -1.53 -6.44
C GLY A 71 14.11 -2.88 -6.01
N GLY A 72 13.34 -3.98 -6.07
CA GLY A 72 13.86 -5.33 -5.84
C GLY A 72 13.05 -6.19 -4.89
N TRP A 73 11.74 -5.98 -4.80
CA TRP A 73 10.86 -6.91 -4.10
C TRP A 73 10.78 -8.26 -4.83
N ASP A 74 10.21 -9.25 -4.14
CA ASP A 74 9.87 -10.52 -4.78
C ASP A 74 9.04 -10.29 -6.06
N PRO A 75 9.32 -10.99 -7.18
CA PRO A 75 8.63 -10.76 -8.45
C PRO A 75 7.12 -11.01 -8.41
N GLU A 76 6.66 -12.03 -7.68
CA GLU A 76 5.23 -12.35 -7.58
C GLU A 76 4.51 -11.28 -6.77
N LEU A 77 5.11 -10.87 -5.65
CA LEU A 77 4.59 -9.76 -4.85
C LEU A 77 4.60 -8.45 -5.63
N THR A 78 5.66 -8.19 -6.40
CA THR A 78 5.78 -7.01 -7.26
C THR A 78 4.64 -6.90 -8.26
N GLU A 79 4.37 -7.95 -9.02
CA GLU A 79 3.30 -7.95 -10.01
C GLU A 79 1.93 -7.70 -9.36
N ARG A 80 1.68 -8.38 -8.24
CA ARG A 80 0.46 -8.22 -7.45
C ARG A 80 0.29 -6.79 -6.93
N THR A 81 1.31 -6.23 -6.31
CA THR A 81 1.29 -4.87 -5.73
C THR A 81 1.13 -3.80 -6.81
N LEU A 82 1.81 -3.94 -7.96
CA LEU A 82 1.62 -3.05 -9.12
C LEU A 82 0.18 -3.11 -9.65
N GLY A 83 -0.44 -4.30 -9.62
CA GLY A 83 -1.85 -4.48 -9.95
C GLY A 83 -2.78 -3.68 -9.02
N TRP A 84 -2.50 -3.64 -7.72
CA TRP A 84 -3.27 -2.81 -6.79
C TRP A 84 -3.08 -1.32 -7.04
N ILE A 85 -1.84 -0.88 -7.29
CA ILE A 85 -1.54 0.53 -7.61
C ILE A 85 -2.31 0.99 -8.85
N ALA A 86 -2.37 0.16 -9.90
CA ALA A 86 -3.15 0.45 -11.09
C ALA A 86 -4.63 0.67 -10.77
N LYS A 87 -5.24 -0.24 -9.99
CA LYS A 87 -6.65 -0.12 -9.59
C LYS A 87 -6.94 1.13 -8.77
N HIS A 88 -6.03 1.52 -7.87
CA HIS A 88 -6.15 2.78 -7.12
C HIS A 88 -6.07 3.99 -8.05
N ARG A 89 -5.13 4.01 -9.01
CA ARG A 89 -5.04 5.09 -10.00
C ARG A 89 -6.30 5.20 -10.86
N GLU A 90 -6.86 4.08 -11.29
CA GLU A 90 -8.12 4.04 -12.03
C GLU A 90 -9.27 4.62 -11.19
N LYS A 91 -9.39 4.17 -9.94
CA LYS A 91 -10.39 4.68 -8.99
C LYS A 91 -10.26 6.18 -8.75
N ASN A 92 -9.05 6.68 -8.51
CA ASN A 92 -8.79 8.09 -8.25
C ASN A 92 -9.01 9.00 -9.48
N THR A 93 -8.90 8.45 -10.69
CA THR A 93 -9.13 9.21 -11.95
C THR A 93 -10.60 9.16 -12.38
N GLY A 94 -11.35 8.14 -11.94
CA GLY A 94 -12.77 7.97 -12.23
C GLY A 94 -13.73 8.59 -11.21
N ALA A 95 -13.22 9.19 -10.13
CA ALA A 95 -13.97 9.95 -9.13
C ALA A 95 -14.00 11.46 -9.47
#